data_AF-A0A349A6M8-F1
#
_entry.id   AF-A0A349A6M8-F1
#
_cell.length_a   1.000
_cell.length_b   1.000
_cell.length_c   1.000
_cell.angle_alpha   90.00
_cell.angle_beta   90.00
_cell.angle_gamma   90.00
#
_symmetry.space_group_name_H-M   'P 1'
#
loop_
_entity.id
_entity.type
_entity.pdbx_description
1 polymer ?
#
loop_
_entity_poly.entity_id
_entity_poly.type
_entity_poly.pdbx_seq_one_letter_code
_entity_poly.pdbx_strand_id
1 'polypeptide(L)'
;MFFKSGKKNGFEGGGLVLFDSVEEAMSGERALKAAEVENRLVAPPPELRRGCDLALEINLVEKPAVERMLRSRQVPFIDILPMKGDAELLQVVQVTDFGEAVMVKAGNMKLTFDKSSGVVLNISGGGCPDIPYLHAQMLDKPLDRAPRPKEMGHTLCSLMLDRAYVQSLEIWKNGGR
;
A
#
# COMPACT_ATOMS: atom_id res chain seq x y z
N MET A 1 2.51 6.31 41.54
CA MET A 1 3.31 7.16 40.64
C MET A 1 3.37 6.49 39.28
N PHE A 2 2.60 7.06 38.34
CA PHE A 2 2.53 6.90 36.89
C PHE A 2 3.44 5.89 36.17
N PHE A 3 2.85 4.81 35.64
CA PHE A 3 3.34 4.15 34.44
C PHE A 3 2.68 4.80 33.21
N LYS A 4 3.42 5.68 32.53
CA LYS A 4 3.08 6.18 31.20
C LYS A 4 3.33 5.06 30.19
N SER A 5 2.28 4.28 29.88
CA SER A 5 2.28 3.45 28.68
C SER A 5 2.19 4.37 27.47
N GLY A 6 3.17 4.25 26.57
CA GLY A 6 3.25 5.04 25.35
C GLY A 6 1.99 4.88 24.52
N LYS A 7 1.52 6.00 23.95
CA LYS A 7 0.43 6.05 22.97
C LYS A 7 0.64 4.96 21.91
N LYS A 8 -0.19 3.92 21.92
CA LYS A 8 -0.48 3.16 20.71
C LYS A 8 -1.29 4.09 19.81
N ASN A 9 -0.65 4.74 18.84
CA ASN A 9 -1.36 5.27 17.67
C ASN A 9 -1.78 4.08 16.77
N GLY A 10 -2.52 3.14 17.35
CA GLY A 10 -2.96 1.93 16.69
C GLY A 10 -4.28 2.21 16.03
N PHE A 11 -4.30 2.11 14.71
CA PHE A 11 -5.53 1.85 13.95
C PHE A 11 -6.31 0.75 14.70
N GLU A 12 -7.46 1.09 15.30
CA GLU A 12 -8.35 0.12 15.97
C GLU A 12 -9.12 -0.68 14.89
N GLY A 13 -8.36 -1.31 14.00
CA GLY A 13 -8.85 -2.09 12.89
C GLY A 13 -9.35 -3.44 13.36
N GLY A 14 -10.64 -3.68 13.17
CA GLY A 14 -11.29 -4.95 13.52
C GLY A 14 -12.01 -5.60 12.34
N GLY A 15 -12.01 -4.95 11.18
CA GLY A 15 -12.67 -5.40 9.97
C GLY A 15 -11.68 -5.54 8.82
N LEU A 16 -11.91 -6.56 7.99
CA LEU A 16 -11.11 -6.85 6.81
C LEU A 16 -12.04 -6.96 5.59
N VAL A 17 -11.83 -6.09 4.61
CA VAL A 17 -12.52 -6.14 3.32
C VAL A 17 -11.68 -6.97 2.36
N LEU A 18 -12.26 -8.05 1.84
CA LEU A 18 -11.63 -8.96 0.88
C LEU A 18 -12.09 -8.63 -0.55
N PHE A 19 -11.18 -8.79 -1.51
CA PHE A 19 -11.39 -8.46 -2.92
C PHE A 19 -10.96 -9.60 -3.82
N ASP A 20 -11.60 -9.75 -4.98
CA ASP A 20 -11.29 -10.85 -5.90
C ASP A 20 -10.03 -10.56 -6.73
N SER A 21 -9.76 -9.28 -6.96
CA SER A 21 -8.53 -8.83 -7.61
C SER A 21 -7.85 -7.67 -6.88
N VAL A 22 -6.56 -7.48 -7.18
CA VAL A 22 -5.79 -6.34 -6.67
C VAL A 22 -6.34 -5.01 -7.19
N GLU A 23 -6.84 -4.98 -8.43
CA GLU A 23 -7.42 -3.77 -9.01
C GLU A 23 -8.63 -3.29 -8.20
N GLU A 24 -9.48 -4.22 -7.76
CA GLU A 24 -10.61 -3.95 -6.88
C GLU A 24 -10.16 -3.48 -5.50
N ALA A 25 -9.18 -4.14 -4.88
CA ALA A 25 -8.63 -3.74 -3.58
C ALA A 25 -8.08 -2.30 -3.62
N MET A 26 -7.35 -1.96 -4.66
CA MET A 26 -6.79 -0.61 -4.87
C MET A 26 -7.88 0.41 -5.19
N SER A 27 -8.91 0.03 -5.93
CA SER A 27 -10.07 0.89 -6.19
C SER A 27 -10.88 1.14 -4.92
N GLY A 28 -10.99 0.13 -4.06
CA GLY A 28 -11.54 0.24 -2.71
C GLY A 28 -10.75 1.20 -1.82
N GLU A 29 -9.41 1.09 -1.80
CA GLU A 29 -8.54 2.00 -1.03
C GLU A 29 -8.78 3.46 -1.45
N ARG A 30 -8.79 3.71 -2.77
CA ARG A 30 -9.03 5.04 -3.33
C ARG A 30 -10.42 5.56 -3.00
N ALA A 31 -11.44 4.70 -3.10
CA ALA A 31 -12.81 5.05 -2.75
C ALA A 31 -12.93 5.47 -1.29
N LEU A 32 -12.35 4.69 -0.37
CA LEU A 32 -12.37 4.96 1.07
C LEU A 32 -11.58 6.22 1.43
N LYS A 33 -10.37 6.41 0.87
CA LYS A 33 -9.59 7.63 1.08
C LYS A 33 -10.32 8.89 0.59
N ALA A 34 -10.99 8.81 -0.56
CA ALA A 34 -11.78 9.92 -1.10
C ALA A 34 -13.03 10.23 -0.26
N ALA A 35 -13.44 9.32 0.62
CA ALA A 35 -14.51 9.51 1.58
C ALA A 35 -13.99 9.79 3.00
N GLU A 36 -12.68 10.04 3.16
CA GLU A 36 -12.01 10.28 4.44
C GLU A 36 -12.18 9.15 5.47
N VAL A 37 -12.46 7.92 5.00
CA VAL A 37 -12.55 6.74 5.86
C VAL A 37 -11.14 6.22 6.14
N GLU A 38 -10.81 6.05 7.41
CA GLU A 38 -9.52 5.50 7.82
C GLU A 38 -9.41 4.05 7.34
N ASN A 39 -8.38 3.75 6.55
CA ASN A 39 -8.17 2.42 6.00
C ASN A 39 -6.69 2.15 5.79
N ARG A 40 -6.32 0.87 5.81
CA ARG A 40 -4.97 0.42 5.50
C ARG A 40 -4.99 -0.76 4.56
N LEU A 41 -4.21 -0.68 3.48
CA LEU A 41 -3.97 -1.81 2.60
C LEU A 41 -3.05 -2.82 3.32
N VAL A 42 -3.52 -4.05 3.44
CA VAL A 42 -2.85 -5.16 4.14
C VAL A 42 -2.90 -6.41 3.27
N ALA A 43 -1.94 -7.31 3.43
CA ALA A 43 -2.10 -8.66 2.92
C ALA A 43 -2.92 -9.48 3.94
N PRO A 44 -4.03 -10.11 3.51
CA PRO A 44 -4.87 -10.87 4.42
C PRO A 44 -4.09 -12.09 4.97
N PRO A 45 -4.46 -12.57 6.17
CA PRO A 45 -3.90 -13.80 6.72
C PRO A 45 -4.04 -14.95 5.72
N PRO A 46 -3.10 -15.91 5.67
CA PRO A 46 -3.13 -17.02 4.72
C PRO A 46 -4.48 -17.75 4.66
N GLU A 47 -5.18 -17.85 5.79
CA GLU A 47 -6.47 -18.55 5.92
C GLU A 47 -7.65 -17.78 5.28
N LEU A 48 -7.51 -16.47 5.12
CA LEU A 48 -8.54 -15.58 4.57
C LEU A 48 -8.28 -15.14 3.13
N ARG A 49 -7.15 -15.54 2.52
CA ARG A 49 -6.84 -15.24 1.13
C ARG A 49 -7.87 -15.86 0.19
N ARG A 50 -8.63 -15.00 -0.49
CA ARG A 50 -9.59 -15.36 -1.54
C ARG A 50 -9.44 -14.34 -2.66
N GLY A 51 -9.27 -14.81 -3.89
CA GLY A 51 -9.07 -13.96 -5.07
C GLY A 51 -7.67 -13.38 -5.22
N CYS A 52 -7.23 -12.51 -4.29
CA CYS A 52 -5.90 -11.88 -4.33
C CYS A 52 -5.18 -11.78 -2.98
N ASP A 53 -3.91 -11.37 -3.00
CA ASP A 53 -3.05 -11.19 -1.82
C ASP A 53 -3.22 -9.80 -1.14
N LEU A 54 -4.30 -9.06 -1.43
CA LEU A 54 -4.56 -7.74 -0.86
C LEU A 54 -5.96 -7.64 -0.25
N ALA A 55 -6.05 -6.86 0.82
CA ALA A 55 -7.27 -6.56 1.55
C ALA A 55 -7.19 -5.15 2.14
N LEU A 56 -8.34 -4.63 2.60
CA LEU A 56 -8.39 -3.37 3.35
C LEU A 56 -8.76 -3.62 4.81
N GLU A 57 -7.87 -3.21 5.69
CA GLU A 57 -8.12 -3.07 7.11
C GLU A 57 -8.98 -1.82 7.31
N ILE A 58 -10.11 -1.97 8.03
CA ILE A 58 -11.06 -0.90 8.37
C ILE A 58 -11.44 -0.98 9.85
N ASN A 59 -11.97 0.11 10.40
CA ASN A 59 -12.69 0.04 11.66
C ASN A 59 -14.00 -0.73 11.44
N LEU A 60 -14.22 -1.80 12.21
CA LEU A 60 -15.40 -2.66 12.06
C LEU A 60 -16.72 -1.90 12.34
N VAL A 61 -16.67 -0.87 13.19
CA VAL A 61 -17.81 0.01 13.46
C VAL A 61 -18.28 0.73 12.18
N GLU A 62 -17.35 1.02 11.28
CA GLU A 62 -17.64 1.69 10.00
C GLU A 62 -18.11 0.74 8.90
N LYS A 63 -18.22 -0.58 9.15
CA LYS A 63 -18.65 -1.58 8.15
C LYS A 63 -19.87 -1.15 7.33
N PRO A 64 -20.99 -0.66 7.92
CA PRO A 64 -22.15 -0.25 7.13
C PRO A 64 -21.87 0.94 6.21
N ALA A 65 -21.00 1.87 6.62
CA ALA A 65 -20.61 3.02 5.82
C ALA A 65 -19.69 2.58 4.67
N VAL A 66 -18.69 1.75 4.96
CA VAL A 66 -17.78 1.16 3.98
C VAL A 66 -18.55 0.38 2.92
N GLU A 67 -19.48 -0.49 3.33
CA GLU A 67 -20.27 -1.30 2.41
C GLU A 67 -21.12 -0.43 1.47
N ARG A 68 -21.85 0.56 2.00
CA ARG A 68 -22.64 1.47 1.17
C ARG A 68 -21.76 2.24 0.18
N MET A 69 -20.57 2.66 0.62
CA MET A 69 -19.66 3.44 -0.21
C MET A 69 -19.03 2.60 -1.33
N LEU A 70 -18.60 1.38 -1.05
CA LEU A 70 -18.06 0.48 -2.09
C LEU A 70 -19.14 0.17 -3.13
N ARG A 71 -20.37 -0.12 -2.69
CA ARG A 71 -21.52 -0.35 -3.58
C ARG A 71 -21.88 0.87 -4.42
N SER A 72 -21.95 2.07 -3.82
CA SER A 72 -22.32 3.29 -4.55
C SER A 72 -21.30 3.69 -5.62
N ARG A 73 -20.02 3.35 -5.39
CA ARG A 73 -18.93 3.54 -6.35
C ARG A 73 -18.67 2.34 -7.25
N GLN A 74 -19.53 1.33 -7.20
CA GLN A 74 -19.44 0.11 -8.02
C GLN A 74 -18.09 -0.62 -7.87
N VAL A 75 -17.49 -0.59 -6.68
CA VAL A 75 -16.27 -1.36 -6.37
C VAL A 75 -16.71 -2.75 -5.86
N PRO A 76 -16.47 -3.83 -6.61
CA PRO A 76 -16.76 -5.18 -6.15
C PRO A 76 -15.91 -5.52 -4.92
N PHE A 77 -16.48 -6.30 -4.00
CA PHE A 77 -15.77 -6.88 -2.86
C PHE A 77 -16.37 -8.25 -2.56
N ILE A 78 -15.57 -9.17 -2.03
CA ILE A 78 -16.00 -10.53 -1.69
C ILE A 78 -16.81 -10.51 -0.39
N ASP A 79 -16.22 -9.98 0.68
CA ASP A 79 -16.84 -9.94 1.99
C ASP A 79 -16.15 -8.90 2.90
N ILE A 80 -16.84 -8.50 3.96
CA ILE A 80 -16.29 -7.69 5.05
C ILE A 80 -16.41 -8.49 6.34
N LEU A 81 -15.29 -9.09 6.74
CA LEU A 81 -15.22 -10.01 7.87
C LEU A 81 -14.65 -9.33 9.12
N PRO A 82 -15.13 -9.67 10.32
CA PRO A 82 -14.44 -9.33 11.55
C PRO A 82 -13.12 -10.11 11.63
N MET A 83 -12.03 -9.43 11.97
CA MET A 83 -10.75 -10.07 12.28
C MET A 83 -10.79 -10.63 13.71
N LYS A 84 -10.47 -11.92 13.87
CA LYS A 84 -10.39 -12.58 15.18
C LYS A 84 -8.93 -12.60 15.66
N GLY A 85 -8.67 -11.93 16.78
CA GLY A 85 -7.39 -12.00 17.51
C GLY A 85 -6.26 -11.20 16.89
N ASP A 86 -5.09 -11.25 17.55
CA ASP A 86 -3.86 -10.53 17.20
C ASP A 86 -3.15 -11.07 15.94
N ALA A 87 -3.87 -11.65 14.98
CA ALA A 87 -3.26 -12.09 13.73
C ALA A 87 -2.64 -10.86 13.04
N GLU A 88 -1.30 -10.79 13.02
CA GLU A 88 -0.61 -9.66 12.44
C GLU A 88 -0.88 -9.60 10.94
N LEU A 89 -1.60 -8.55 10.54
CA LEU A 89 -1.80 -8.24 9.15
C LEU A 89 -0.46 -7.88 8.52
N LEU A 90 -0.14 -8.55 7.43
CA LEU A 90 1.12 -8.33 6.74
C LEU A 90 1.06 -6.96 6.06
N GLN A 91 1.99 -6.08 6.41
CA GLN A 91 2.08 -4.78 5.77
C GLN A 91 2.42 -4.96 4.29
N VAL A 92 1.60 -4.37 3.42
CA VAL A 92 1.86 -4.39 1.98
C VAL A 92 3.11 -3.58 1.66
N VAL A 93 3.36 -2.53 2.44
CA VAL A 93 4.51 -1.64 2.28
C VAL A 93 5.47 -1.80 3.45
N GLN A 94 6.73 -2.04 3.14
CA GLN A 94 7.83 -2.15 4.10
C GLN A 94 8.89 -1.11 3.75
N VAL A 95 9.37 -0.36 4.75
CA VAL A 95 10.42 0.65 4.57
C VAL A 95 11.70 0.14 5.21
N THR A 96 12.81 0.27 4.50
CA THR A 96 14.15 -0.08 4.99
C THR A 96 15.08 1.11 4.77
N ASP A 97 15.69 1.57 5.85
CA ASP A 97 16.64 2.67 5.85
C ASP A 97 18.07 2.13 5.72
N PHE A 98 18.82 2.62 4.73
CA PHE A 98 20.23 2.29 4.48
C PHE A 98 21.19 3.44 4.81
N GLY A 99 20.76 4.43 5.60
CA GLY A 99 21.54 5.63 5.92
C GLY A 99 21.28 6.74 4.91
N GLU A 100 22.01 6.76 3.81
CA GLU A 100 21.89 7.77 2.75
C GLU A 100 20.72 7.50 1.80
N ALA A 101 20.29 6.23 1.70
CA ALA A 101 19.19 5.80 0.85
C ALA A 101 18.06 5.16 1.66
N VAL A 102 16.85 5.20 1.11
CA VAL A 102 15.68 4.47 1.62
C VAL A 102 15.17 3.55 0.53
N MET A 103 14.87 2.30 0.89
CA MET A 103 14.12 1.38 0.05
C MET A 103 12.71 1.22 0.59
N VAL A 104 11.74 1.42 -0.30
CA VAL A 104 10.35 1.10 -0.05
C VAL A 104 10.00 -0.14 -0.86
N LYS A 105 9.57 -1.18 -0.18
CA LYS A 105 9.08 -2.42 -0.76
C LYS A 105 7.56 -2.45 -0.71
N ALA A 106 6.90 -2.77 -1.82
CA ALA A 106 5.48 -3.04 -1.88
C ALA A 106 5.24 -4.39 -2.57
N GLY A 107 4.67 -5.36 -1.86
CA GLY A 107 4.63 -6.75 -2.34
C GLY A 107 6.03 -7.26 -2.66
N ASN A 108 6.27 -7.69 -3.92
CA ASN A 108 7.60 -8.11 -4.38
C ASN A 108 8.40 -6.99 -5.06
N MET A 109 7.82 -5.80 -5.26
CA MET A 109 8.52 -4.66 -5.87
C MET A 109 9.26 -3.85 -4.82
N LYS A 110 10.42 -3.31 -5.20
CA LYS A 110 11.27 -2.46 -4.36
C LYS A 110 11.68 -1.23 -5.16
N LEU A 111 11.53 -0.05 -4.57
CA LEU A 111 12.04 1.21 -5.07
C LEU A 111 13.01 1.78 -4.04
N THR A 112 14.24 2.03 -4.45
CA THR A 112 15.28 2.65 -3.63
C THR A 112 15.59 4.05 -4.16
N PHE A 113 15.66 5.02 -3.26
CA PHE A 113 15.99 6.41 -3.61
C PHE A 113 16.97 7.02 -2.61
N ASP A 114 17.73 8.01 -3.08
CA ASP A 114 18.62 8.83 -2.25
C ASP A 114 17.82 9.82 -1.42
N LYS A 115 18.05 9.88 -0.10
CA LYS A 115 17.27 10.75 0.80
C LYS A 115 17.48 12.23 0.53
N SER A 116 18.69 12.62 0.13
CA SER A 116 19.06 14.03 0.00
C SER A 116 18.46 14.66 -1.26
N SER A 117 18.61 13.97 -2.38
CA SER A 117 18.24 14.42 -3.72
C SER A 117 16.88 13.91 -4.18
N GLY A 118 16.38 12.83 -3.57
CA GLY A 118 15.15 12.15 -4.01
C GLY A 118 15.34 11.37 -5.31
N VAL A 119 16.57 11.18 -5.79
CA VAL A 119 16.86 10.45 -7.03
C VAL A 119 16.61 8.96 -6.85
N VAL A 120 15.89 8.34 -7.80
CA VAL A 120 15.69 6.90 -7.85
C VAL A 120 17.01 6.21 -8.18
N LEU A 121 17.52 5.42 -7.23
CA LEU A 121 18.78 4.70 -7.33
C LEU A 121 18.59 3.29 -7.91
N ASN A 122 17.44 2.67 -7.63
CA ASN A 122 17.18 1.30 -8.09
C ASN A 122 15.68 0.98 -8.04
N ILE A 123 15.24 0.14 -9.00
CA ILE A 123 13.96 -0.55 -8.96
C ILE A 123 14.23 -2.04 -9.15
N SER A 124 13.75 -2.88 -8.25
CA SER A 124 13.99 -4.33 -8.32
C SER A 124 12.80 -5.16 -7.85
N GLY A 125 12.86 -6.45 -8.14
CA GLY A 125 11.81 -7.42 -7.81
C GLY A 125 10.78 -7.60 -8.91
N GLY A 126 9.68 -8.28 -8.57
CA GLY A 126 8.66 -8.68 -9.54
C GLY A 126 9.15 -9.76 -10.53
N GLY A 127 8.30 -10.03 -11.54
CA GLY A 127 8.58 -10.91 -12.67
C GLY A 127 7.74 -10.58 -13.90
N CYS A 128 7.11 -9.40 -13.89
CA CYS A 128 6.21 -8.96 -14.95
C CYS A 128 7.02 -8.35 -16.12
N PRO A 129 6.56 -8.52 -17.38
CA PRO A 129 7.31 -8.09 -18.56
C PRO A 129 7.46 -6.57 -18.71
N ASP A 130 6.64 -5.78 -18.00
CA ASP A 130 6.69 -4.31 -18.01
C ASP A 130 7.73 -3.73 -17.02
N ILE A 131 8.22 -4.50 -16.04
CA ILE A 131 9.15 -4.00 -15.03
C ILE A 131 10.49 -3.50 -15.60
N PRO A 132 11.15 -4.17 -16.55
CA PRO A 132 12.38 -3.65 -17.13
C PRO A 132 12.20 -2.28 -17.79
N TYR A 133 11.06 -2.06 -18.45
CA TYR A 133 10.72 -0.77 -19.05
C TYR A 133 10.50 0.30 -17.97
N LEU A 134 9.70 0.00 -16.93
CA LEU A 134 9.45 0.93 -15.82
C LEU A 134 10.74 1.30 -15.09
N HIS A 135 11.63 0.33 -14.85
CA HIS A 135 12.94 0.56 -14.28
C HIS A 135 13.71 1.61 -15.11
N ALA A 136 13.86 1.37 -16.42
CA ALA A 136 14.61 2.26 -17.30
C ALA A 136 13.98 3.67 -17.38
N GLN A 137 12.66 3.77 -17.30
CA GLN A 137 11.96 5.07 -17.33
C GLN A 137 12.11 5.88 -16.06
N MET A 138 12.46 5.28 -14.92
CA MET A 138 12.49 5.95 -13.62
C MET A 138 13.89 6.09 -13.04
N LEU A 139 14.83 5.25 -13.43
CA LEU A 139 16.22 5.30 -12.95
C LEU A 139 16.83 6.69 -13.18
N ASP A 140 17.63 7.15 -12.22
CA ASP A 140 18.34 8.45 -12.22
C ASP A 140 17.42 9.69 -12.30
N LYS A 141 16.11 9.51 -12.09
CA LYS A 141 15.16 10.63 -12.03
C LYS A 141 14.81 10.94 -10.57
N PRO A 142 14.66 12.23 -10.21
CA PRO A 142 14.04 12.62 -8.96
C PRO A 142 12.62 12.06 -8.86
N LEU A 143 12.20 11.60 -7.68
CA LEU A 143 10.87 11.04 -7.45
C LEU A 143 9.73 11.95 -7.95
N ASP A 144 9.84 13.27 -7.77
CA ASP A 144 8.83 14.25 -8.21
C ASP A 144 8.78 14.48 -9.72
N ARG A 145 9.80 14.04 -10.46
CA ARG A 145 9.89 14.14 -11.93
C ARG A 145 9.79 12.79 -12.63
N ALA A 146 9.98 11.70 -11.90
CA ALA A 146 9.86 10.36 -12.44
C ALA A 146 8.40 10.09 -12.84
N PRO A 147 8.15 9.43 -13.99
CA PRO A 147 6.81 9.08 -14.41
C PRO A 147 6.17 8.09 -13.42
N ARG A 148 4.84 8.15 -13.29
CA ARG A 148 4.09 7.28 -12.39
C ARG A 148 4.05 5.85 -12.92
N PRO A 149 4.45 4.82 -12.15
CA PRO A 149 4.40 3.43 -12.61
C PRO A 149 3.02 3.02 -13.13
N LYS A 150 1.94 3.37 -12.41
CA LYS A 150 0.56 3.03 -12.79
C LYS A 150 0.10 3.63 -14.14
N GLU A 151 0.78 4.67 -14.64
CA GLU A 151 0.43 5.32 -15.91
C GLU A 151 1.16 4.67 -17.10
N MET A 152 2.22 3.90 -16.84
CA MET A 152 3.05 3.30 -17.87
C MET A 152 2.94 1.78 -17.93
N GLY A 153 2.57 1.12 -16.82
CA GLY A 153 2.49 -0.34 -16.73
C GLY A 153 1.07 -0.84 -16.57
N HIS A 154 0.87 -2.11 -16.92
CA HIS A 154 -0.45 -2.76 -16.97
C HIS A 154 -0.53 -3.98 -16.05
N THR A 155 0.52 -4.25 -15.28
CA THR A 155 0.60 -5.43 -14.44
C THR A 155 0.45 -5.12 -12.96
N LEU A 156 0.19 -6.16 -12.18
CA LEU A 156 0.22 -6.09 -10.73
C LEU A 156 1.58 -5.57 -10.20
N CYS A 157 2.69 -5.99 -10.82
CA CYS A 157 4.00 -5.50 -10.44
C CYS A 157 4.09 -3.97 -10.62
N SER A 158 3.55 -3.43 -11.71
CA SER A 158 3.47 -1.97 -11.91
C SER A 158 2.66 -1.26 -10.82
N LEU A 159 1.50 -1.81 -10.47
CA LEU A 159 0.65 -1.24 -9.41
C LEU A 159 1.37 -1.25 -8.05
N MET A 160 2.07 -2.33 -7.72
CA MET A 160 2.87 -2.41 -6.51
C MET A 160 4.04 -1.43 -6.53
N LEU A 161 4.70 -1.27 -7.67
CA LEU A 161 5.74 -0.26 -7.84
C LEU A 161 5.19 1.17 -7.67
N ASP A 162 3.98 1.48 -8.15
CA ASP A 162 3.33 2.78 -7.91
C ASP A 162 3.09 3.00 -6.42
N ARG A 163 2.70 1.96 -5.67
CA ARG A 163 2.50 2.07 -4.23
C ARG A 163 3.80 2.37 -3.48
N ALA A 164 4.89 1.68 -3.85
CA ALA A 164 6.21 1.99 -3.33
C ALA A 164 6.62 3.43 -3.66
N TYR A 165 6.40 3.86 -4.90
CA TYR A 165 6.69 5.23 -5.35
C TYR A 165 5.92 6.31 -4.56
N VAL A 166 4.61 6.13 -4.34
CA VAL A 166 3.81 7.10 -3.56
C VAL A 166 4.33 7.22 -2.14
N GLN A 167 4.63 6.09 -1.50
CA GLN A 167 5.18 6.10 -0.15
C GLN A 167 6.60 6.73 -0.13
N SER A 168 7.44 6.46 -1.12
CA SER A 168 8.75 7.11 -1.26
C SER A 168 8.64 8.62 -1.37
N LEU A 169 7.67 9.13 -2.14
CA LEU A 169 7.39 10.57 -2.23
C LEU A 169 6.97 11.17 -0.88
N GLU A 170 6.10 10.49 -0.15
CA GLU A 170 5.67 10.93 1.19
C GLU A 170 6.86 10.99 2.17
N ILE A 171 7.69 9.94 2.19
CA ILE A 171 8.89 9.88 3.05
C ILE A 171 9.87 10.99 2.68
N TRP A 172 10.15 11.19 1.40
CA TRP A 172 11.09 12.21 0.94
C TRP A 172 10.60 13.62 1.29
N LYS A 173 9.32 13.93 1.06
CA LYS A 173 8.71 15.23 1.42
C LYS A 173 8.71 15.49 2.92
N ASN A 174 8.61 14.44 3.75
CA ASN A 174 8.63 14.55 5.21
C ASN A 174 10.06 14.56 5.80
N GLY A 175 11.10 14.72 4.97
CA GLY A 175 12.48 14.88 5.42
C GLY A 175 13.29 13.58 5.50
N GLY A 176 12.87 12.51 4.82
CA GLY A 176 13.67 11.30 4.61
C GLY A 176 13.86 10.43 5.86
N ARG A 177 12.95 10.51 6.83
CA ARG A 177 12.94 9.72 8.07
C ARG A 177 11.77 8.75 8.10
#